data_AF-A0A968NYC9-F1
#
_entry.id   AF-A0A968NYC9-F1
#
_cell.length_a   1.000
_cell.length_b   1.000
_cell.length_c   1.000
_cell.angle_alpha   90.00
_cell.angle_beta   90.00
_cell.angle_gamma   90.00
#
_symmetry.space_group_name_H-M   'P 1'
#
loop_
_entity.id
_entity.type
_entity.pdbx_description
1 polymer ?
#
loop_
_entity_poly.entity_id
_entity_poly.type
_entity_poly.pdbx_seq_one_letter_code
_entity_poly.pdbx_strand_id
1 'polypeptide(L)'
;MNLESYEWGTFYDDVKKGRFQIATMKWVGIADPDIYRAAFHSREKPPGGRNRGGFENPTLDRLLDSAEREGDPRRRRELFNQAQRIVQEDFAIIPLWYDEQVAVARKNILDYRPSITSDFKPFADIRKVASP
;
A
#
# COMPACT_ATOMS: atom_id res chain seq x y z
N MET A 1 -19.41 -18.00 -3.81
CA MET A 1 -18.38 -16.99 -4.11
C MET A 1 -18.11 -17.08 -5.60
N ASN A 2 -18.35 -15.99 -6.33
CA ASN A 2 -18.12 -15.93 -7.77
C ASN A 2 -16.86 -15.10 -8.02
N LEU A 3 -16.00 -15.56 -8.94
CA LEU A 3 -14.81 -14.82 -9.36
C LEU A 3 -15.15 -13.97 -10.57
N GLU A 4 -14.94 -12.67 -10.46
CA GLU A 4 -15.19 -11.72 -11.54
C GLU A 4 -13.87 -11.04 -11.91
N SER A 5 -13.59 -10.98 -13.21
CA SER A 5 -12.42 -10.29 -13.75
C SER A 5 -12.89 -9.12 -14.59
N TYR A 6 -12.35 -7.94 -14.30
CA TYR A 6 -12.67 -6.71 -14.98
C TYR A 6 -11.40 -6.09 -15.57
N GLU A 7 -11.57 -5.25 -16.57
CA GLU A 7 -10.52 -4.30 -16.98
C GLU A 7 -10.17 -3.40 -15.76
N TRP A 8 -8.88 -3.05 -15.63
CA TRP A 8 -8.32 -2.39 -14.45
C TRP A 8 -9.07 -1.11 -14.05
N GLY A 9 -9.40 -0.25 -15.01
CA GLY A 9 -10.13 0.99 -14.75
C GLY A 9 -11.49 0.73 -14.12
N THR A 10 -12.25 -0.24 -14.66
CA THR A 10 -13.56 -0.62 -14.14
C THR A 10 -13.45 -1.25 -12.73
N PHE A 11 -12.53 -2.20 -12.57
CA PHE A 11 -12.23 -2.83 -11.28
C PHE A 11 -11.89 -1.79 -10.20
N TYR A 12 -10.96 -0.89 -10.53
CA TYR A 12 -10.46 0.08 -9.57
C TYR A 12 -11.52 1.12 -9.19
N ASP A 13 -12.39 1.48 -10.13
CA ASP A 13 -13.55 2.33 -9.87
C ASP A 13 -14.55 1.70 -8.90
N ASP A 14 -14.80 0.40 -9.02
CA ASP A 14 -15.65 -0.35 -8.09
C ASP A 14 -15.03 -0.41 -6.69
N VAL A 15 -13.74 -0.72 -6.61
CA VAL A 15 -12.98 -0.66 -5.35
C VAL A 15 -13.06 0.73 -4.70
N LYS A 16 -12.87 1.80 -5.48
CA LYS A 16 -12.97 3.19 -4.98
C LYS A 16 -14.36 3.51 -4.42
N LYS A 17 -15.41 2.90 -4.98
CA LYS A 17 -16.80 3.11 -4.57
C LYS A 17 -17.26 2.11 -3.51
N GLY A 18 -16.41 1.18 -3.07
CA GLY A 18 -16.78 0.12 -2.13
C GLY A 18 -17.71 -0.95 -2.72
N ARG A 19 -17.78 -1.06 -4.06
CA ARG A 19 -18.65 -1.99 -4.78
C ARG A 19 -17.99 -3.36 -4.96
N PHE A 20 -17.65 -4.00 -3.84
CA PHE A 20 -17.05 -5.34 -3.84
C PHE A 20 -17.36 -6.05 -2.52
N GLN A 21 -17.30 -7.38 -2.54
CA GLN A 21 -17.32 -8.19 -1.32
C GLN A 21 -15.89 -8.47 -0.83
N ILE A 22 -15.02 -8.91 -1.75
CA ILE A 22 -13.59 -9.11 -1.56
C ILE A 22 -12.89 -8.64 -2.84
N ALA A 23 -11.81 -7.88 -2.69
CA ALA A 23 -10.99 -7.41 -3.81
C ALA A 23 -9.52 -7.69 -3.54
N THR A 24 -8.79 -8.14 -4.57
CA THR A 24 -7.33 -8.28 -4.49
C THR A 24 -6.67 -6.97 -4.86
N MET A 25 -5.82 -6.47 -3.97
CA MET A 25 -5.13 -5.20 -4.13
C MET A 25 -3.73 -5.27 -3.57
N LYS A 26 -2.91 -4.32 -3.99
CA LYS A 26 -1.61 -4.05 -3.38
C LYS A 26 -1.38 -2.58 -3.15
N TRP A 27 -0.56 -2.28 -2.16
CA TRP A 27 -0.01 -0.96 -1.92
C TRP A 27 1.38 -0.87 -2.55
N VAL A 28 1.69 0.29 -3.12
CA VAL A 28 2.99 0.57 -3.75
C VAL A 28 3.57 1.84 -3.14
N GLY A 29 4.89 1.99 -3.13
CA GLY A 29 5.52 3.21 -2.64
C GLY A 29 5.49 3.38 -1.11
N ILE A 30 5.33 2.31 -0.33
CA ILE A 30 5.35 2.41 1.13
C ILE A 30 6.79 2.64 1.60
N ALA A 31 7.04 3.80 2.20
CA ALA A 31 8.32 4.15 2.82
C ALA A 31 8.19 4.43 4.33
N ASP A 32 6.98 4.73 4.80
CA ASP A 32 6.66 5.06 6.20
C ASP A 32 5.34 4.35 6.60
N PRO A 33 5.14 4.03 7.89
CA PRO A 33 3.88 3.46 8.38
C PRO A 33 2.66 4.38 8.32
N ASP A 34 2.81 5.66 7.94
CA ASP A 34 1.71 6.61 7.70
C ASP A 34 0.62 6.10 6.74
N ILE A 35 0.95 5.14 5.87
CA ILE A 35 -0.01 4.43 5.02
C ILE A 35 -1.19 3.85 5.82
N TYR A 36 -1.00 3.46 7.09
CA TYR A 36 -2.09 2.95 7.93
C TYR A 36 -3.20 3.98 8.16
N ARG A 37 -2.84 5.28 8.25
CA ARG A 37 -3.83 6.36 8.34
C ARG A 37 -4.72 6.36 7.11
N ALA A 38 -4.10 6.37 5.94
CA ALA A 38 -4.80 6.39 4.67
C ALA A 38 -5.64 5.12 4.43
N ALA A 39 -5.10 3.96 4.79
CA ALA A 39 -5.70 2.67 4.46
C ALA A 39 -6.79 2.22 5.45
N PHE A 40 -6.80 2.72 6.69
CA PHE A 40 -7.67 2.15 7.74
C PHE A 40 -8.39 3.16 8.63
N HIS A 41 -8.04 4.44 8.60
CA HIS A 41 -8.74 5.42 9.43
C HIS A 41 -10.19 5.60 8.96
N SER A 42 -11.15 5.71 9.88
CA SER A 42 -12.59 5.72 9.55
C SER A 42 -13.02 6.94 8.72
N ARG A 43 -12.26 8.05 8.82
CA ARG A 43 -12.45 9.25 7.97
C ARG A 43 -12.01 9.06 6.51
N GLU A 44 -11.26 8.01 6.22
CA GLU A 44 -10.75 7.69 4.87
C GLU A 44 -11.65 6.69 4.13
N LYS A 45 -12.87 6.42 4.62
CA LYS A 45 -13.79 5.49 3.96
C LYS A 45 -14.22 5.98 2.57
N PRO A 46 -14.71 5.09 1.70
CA PRO A 46 -15.26 5.46 0.40
C PRO A 46 -16.46 6.43 0.58
N PRO A 47 -16.74 7.30 -0.40
CA PRO A 47 -16.15 7.35 -1.74
C PRO A 47 -14.88 8.22 -1.85
N GLY A 48 -14.51 8.95 -0.80
CA GLY A 48 -13.48 9.99 -0.86
C GLY A 48 -12.07 9.55 -0.45
N GLY A 49 -11.94 8.54 0.40
CA GLY A 49 -10.64 8.17 0.98
C GLY A 49 -10.05 6.84 0.51
N ARG A 50 -8.95 6.46 1.15
CA ARG A 50 -8.14 5.27 0.80
C ARG A 50 -8.45 4.03 1.65
N ASN A 51 -9.35 4.12 2.63
CA ASN A 51 -9.84 2.98 3.38
C ASN A 51 -10.89 2.21 2.57
N ARG A 52 -10.42 1.44 1.59
CA ARG A 52 -11.28 0.81 0.58
C ARG A 52 -12.22 -0.25 1.16
N GLY A 53 -11.80 -0.94 2.20
CA GLY A 53 -12.62 -1.94 2.90
C GLY A 53 -13.70 -1.34 3.80
N GLY A 54 -13.71 -0.02 4.01
CA GLY A 54 -14.68 0.63 4.89
C GLY A 54 -14.46 0.34 6.37
N PHE A 55 -13.23 -0.05 6.76
CA PHE A 55 -12.91 -0.43 8.13
C PHE A 55 -13.15 0.71 9.11
N GLU A 56 -13.65 0.40 10.30
CA GLU A 56 -13.93 1.41 11.33
C GLU A 56 -13.59 0.82 12.70
N ASN A 57 -12.64 1.45 13.38
CA ASN A 57 -12.28 1.12 14.75
C ASN A 57 -11.86 2.40 15.48
N PRO A 58 -12.66 2.89 16.46
CA PRO A 58 -12.36 4.14 17.18
C PRO A 58 -11.04 4.12 17.96
N THR A 59 -10.55 2.95 18.35
CA THR A 59 -9.24 2.80 19.01
C THR A 59 -8.11 2.93 18.00
N LEU A 60 -8.26 2.31 16.83
CA LEU A 60 -7.32 2.48 15.72
C LEU A 60 -7.23 3.95 15.30
N ASP A 61 -8.37 4.62 15.12
CA ASP A 61 -8.41 6.04 14.76
C ASP A 61 -7.60 6.90 15.75
N ARG A 62 -7.81 6.70 17.07
CA ARG A 62 -7.06 7.40 18.12
C ARG A 62 -5.56 7.14 18.07
N LEU A 63 -5.14 5.91 17.79
CA LEU A 63 -3.72 5.55 17.68
C LEU A 63 -3.07 6.23 16.47
N LEU A 64 -3.74 6.22 15.32
CA LEU A 64 -3.26 6.83 14.08
C LEU A 64 -3.17 8.35 14.21
N ASP A 65 -4.20 8.98 14.77
CA ASP A 65 -4.24 10.40 15.08
C ASP A 65 -3.13 10.82 16.09
N SER A 66 -2.80 9.95 17.04
CA SER A 66 -1.70 10.20 17.97
C SER A 66 -0.34 10.04 17.28
N ALA A 67 -0.19 9.04 16.40
CA ALA A 67 1.04 8.77 15.67
C ALA A 67 1.39 9.89 14.67
N GLU A 68 0.40 10.59 14.11
CA GLU A 68 0.60 11.77 13.26
C GLU A 68 1.16 12.97 14.03
N ARG A 69 0.85 13.09 15.33
CA ARG A 69 1.25 14.23 16.18
C ARG A 69 2.48 13.95 17.03
N GLU A 70 2.95 12.70 17.04
CA GLU A 70 4.09 12.27 17.85
C GLU A 70 5.42 12.57 17.15
N GLY A 71 6.26 13.37 17.80
CA GLY A 71 7.57 13.77 17.30
C GLY A 71 8.70 12.81 17.69
N ASP A 72 8.54 12.00 18.74
CA ASP A 72 9.52 10.98 19.13
C ASP A 72 9.38 9.73 18.26
N PRO A 73 10.41 9.35 17.48
CA PRO A 73 10.35 8.19 16.59
C PRO A 73 10.08 6.86 17.29
N ARG A 74 10.55 6.68 18.53
CA ARG A 74 10.32 5.45 19.31
C ARG A 74 8.88 5.34 19.74
N ARG A 75 8.30 6.43 20.23
CA ARG A 75 6.87 6.48 20.62
C ARG A 75 5.96 6.34 19.41
N ARG A 76 6.29 7.03 18.30
CA ARG A 76 5.56 6.90 17.03
C ARG A 76 5.53 5.45 16.54
N ARG A 77 6.67 4.74 16.64
CA ARG A 77 6.75 3.31 16.33
C ARG A 77 5.87 2.45 17.24
N GLU A 78 5.83 2.72 18.54
CA GLU A 78 4.97 1.98 19.48
C GLU A 78 3.47 2.16 19.18
N LEU A 79 3.05 3.37 18.77
CA LEU A 79 1.69 3.65 18.33
C LEU A 79 1.34 2.86 17.06
N PHE A 80 2.23 2.85 16.07
CA PHE A 80 2.01 2.05 14.86
C PHE A 80 2.04 0.54 15.12
N ASN A 81 2.86 0.05 16.05
CA ASN A 81 2.83 -1.37 16.43
C ASN A 81 1.47 -1.77 17.00
N GLN A 82 0.84 -0.90 17.79
CA GLN A 82 -0.52 -1.14 18.30
C GLN A 82 -1.56 -1.08 17.19
N ALA A 83 -1.46 -0.08 16.30
CA ALA A 83 -2.34 0.04 15.14
C ALA A 83 -2.28 -1.21 14.23
N GLN A 84 -1.08 -1.72 13.98
CA GLN A 84 -0.85 -2.93 13.18
C GLN A 84 -1.51 -4.17 13.78
N ARG A 85 -1.42 -4.33 15.11
CA ARG A 85 -2.09 -5.44 15.81
C ARG A 85 -3.59 -5.39 15.63
N ILE A 86 -4.21 -4.22 15.81
CA ILE A 86 -5.66 -4.06 15.62
C ILE A 86 -6.07 -4.43 14.18
N VAL A 87 -5.36 -3.90 13.17
CA VAL A 87 -5.63 -4.21 11.76
C VAL A 87 -5.55 -5.71 11.48
N GLN A 88 -4.62 -6.41 12.13
CA GLN A 88 -4.44 -7.86 11.98
C GLN A 88 -5.49 -8.67 12.75
N GLU A 89 -5.75 -8.34 14.02
CA GLU A 89 -6.66 -9.05 14.92
C GLU A 89 -8.12 -8.89 14.50
N ASP A 90 -8.48 -7.71 13.95
CA ASP A 90 -9.82 -7.41 13.44
C ASP A 90 -10.00 -7.82 11.97
N PHE A 91 -9.00 -8.45 11.35
CA PHE A 91 -9.03 -8.92 9.95
C PHE A 91 -9.43 -7.83 8.94
N ALA A 92 -8.96 -6.59 9.13
CA ALA A 92 -9.26 -5.47 8.24
C ALA A 92 -8.79 -5.72 6.80
N ILE A 93 -7.72 -6.51 6.65
CA ILE A 93 -7.22 -7.08 5.39
C ILE A 93 -6.72 -8.50 5.64
N ILE A 94 -6.58 -9.27 4.56
CA ILE A 94 -5.90 -10.57 4.56
C ILE A 94 -4.56 -10.40 3.84
N PRO A 95 -3.43 -10.27 4.55
CA PRO A 95 -2.11 -10.19 3.93
C PRO A 95 -1.80 -11.50 3.20
N LEU A 96 -1.26 -11.42 1.98
CA LEU A 96 -0.94 -12.61 1.18
C LEU A 96 0.58 -12.85 1.09
N TRP A 97 1.34 -11.89 0.57
CA TRP A 97 2.80 -11.93 0.47
C TRP A 97 3.38 -10.54 0.22
N TYR A 98 4.72 -10.42 0.28
CA TYR A 98 5.46 -9.25 -0.21
C TYR A 98 5.98 -9.54 -1.62
N ASP A 99 5.68 -8.66 -2.59
CA ASP A 99 6.13 -8.82 -3.98
C ASP A 99 7.67 -8.74 -4.08
N GLU A 100 8.28 -9.71 -4.74
CA GLU A 100 9.66 -9.58 -5.20
C GLU A 100 9.72 -8.77 -6.49
N GLN A 101 10.65 -7.81 -6.56
CA GLN A 101 10.87 -7.05 -7.77
C GLN A 101 11.91 -7.72 -8.66
N VAL A 102 11.43 -8.41 -9.68
CA VAL A 102 12.26 -9.03 -10.71
C VAL A 102 12.28 -8.12 -11.94
N ALA A 103 13.48 -7.84 -12.43
CA ALA A 103 13.66 -7.10 -13.67
C ALA A 103 14.54 -7.87 -14.65
N VAL A 104 14.10 -7.91 -15.90
CA VAL A 104 14.82 -8.55 -17.00
C VAL A 104 15.15 -7.48 -18.02
N ALA A 105 16.44 -7.32 -18.32
CA ALA A 105 16.92 -6.34 -19.27
C ALA A 105 17.88 -6.99 -20.27
N ARG A 106 18.01 -6.39 -21.46
CA ARG A 106 19.04 -6.79 -22.44
C ARG A 106 20.42 -6.53 -21.84
N LYS A 107 21.43 -7.32 -22.25
CA LYS A 107 22.82 -7.16 -21.78
C LYS A 107 23.41 -5.76 -21.99
N ASN A 108 22.89 -5.01 -22.96
CA ASN A 108 23.34 -3.65 -23.27
C ASN A 108 22.55 -2.55 -22.53
N ILE A 109 21.69 -2.92 -21.57
CA ILE A 109 21.08 -1.99 -20.62
C ILE A 109 21.84 -2.08 -19.31
N LEU A 110 22.50 -1.00 -18.93
CA LEU A 110 23.32 -0.89 -17.74
C LEU A 110 22.63 -0.02 -16.67
N ASP A 111 23.06 -0.21 -15.43
CA ASP A 111 22.73 0.60 -14.24
C ASP A 111 21.26 0.60 -13.78
N TYR A 112 20.39 -0.19 -14.42
CA TYR A 112 19.06 -0.42 -13.88
C TYR A 112 19.12 -1.24 -12.59
N ARG A 113 18.58 -0.68 -11.51
CA ARG A 113 18.40 -1.35 -10.21
C ARG A 113 16.97 -1.13 -9.74
N PRO A 114 16.14 -2.17 -9.52
CA PRO A 114 14.81 -2.00 -8.96
C PRO A 114 14.84 -1.20 -7.64
N SER A 115 13.89 -0.30 -7.46
CA SER A 115 13.76 0.53 -6.26
C SER A 115 13.14 -0.29 -5.14
N ILE A 116 13.60 -0.16 -3.89
CA ILE A 116 12.98 -0.87 -2.75
C ILE A 116 11.49 -0.53 -2.55
N THR A 117 11.02 0.59 -3.10
CA THR A 117 9.62 1.04 -2.99
C THR A 117 8.78 0.72 -4.23
N SER A 118 9.34 0.01 -5.21
CA SER A 118 8.74 -0.26 -6.53
C SER A 118 8.43 1.01 -7.34
N ASP A 119 9.07 2.14 -7.03
CA ASP A 119 8.92 3.37 -7.80
C ASP A 119 9.78 3.38 -9.07
N PHE A 120 9.47 4.31 -9.97
CA PHE A 120 10.10 4.40 -11.28
C PHE A 120 11.36 5.28 -11.32
N LYS A 121 11.86 5.73 -10.17
CA LYS A 121 13.06 6.58 -10.11
C LYS A 121 14.30 5.95 -10.78
N PRO A 122 14.55 4.63 -10.67
CA PRO A 122 15.72 4.02 -11.30
C PRO A 122 15.77 4.13 -12.83
N PHE A 123 14.64 4.45 -13.49
CA PHE A 123 14.63 4.70 -14.94
C PHE A 123 15.39 5.97 -15.33
N ALA A 124 15.66 6.88 -14.40
CA ALA A 124 16.44 8.10 -14.68
C ALA A 124 17.92 7.80 -14.95
N ASP A 125 18.46 6.72 -14.36
CA ASP A 125 19.90 6.44 -14.36
C ASP A 125 20.29 5.35 -15.38
N ILE A 126 19.33 4.77 -16.10
CA ILE A 126 19.62 3.68 -17.04
C ILE A 126 20.42 4.17 -18.23
N ARG A 127 21.34 3.31 -18.70
CA ARG A 127 22.12 3.59 -19.92
C ARG A 127 21.99 2.46 -20.91
N LYS A 128 21.78 2.81 -22.17
CA LYS A 128 21.89 1.88 -23.29
C LYS A 128 23.26 2.02 -23.93
N VAL A 129 24.03 0.94 -23.96
CA VAL A 129 25.30 0.88 -24.69
C VAL A 129 25.11 0.19 -26.04
N ALA A 130 26.05 0.41 -26.96
CA ALA A 130 26.09 -0.37 -28.20
C ALA A 130 26.22 -1.86 -27.84
N SER A 131 25.49 -2.72 -28.55
CA SER A 131 25.67 -4.15 -28.40
C SER A 131 27.08 -4.52 -28.91
N PRO A 132 27.79 -5.45 -28.24
CA PRO A 132 28.99 -6.05 -28.83
C PRO A 132 28.66 -6.79 -30.14
#